data_AF-A0A4U7F1S7-F1
#
_entry.id   AF-A0A4U7F1S7-F1
#
_cell.length_a   1.000
_cell.length_b   1.000
_cell.length_c   1.000
_cell.angle_alpha   90.00
_cell.angle_beta   90.00
_cell.angle_gamma   90.00
#
_symmetry.space_group_name_H-M   'P 1'
#
loop_
_entity.id
_entity.type
_entity.pdbx_description
1 polymer ?
#
loop_
_entity_poly.entity_id
_entity_poly.type
_entity_poly.pdbx_seq_one_letter_code
_entity_poly.pdbx_strand_id
1 'polypeptide(L)'
;MSVFLIQTNGREISEDAKPEYIRGAMGPTFVDEPLRHHRYFNANPYWKREGYDRRDAWETATEGDTALLYCSSSVDDHPTCLSHILPIENKQIDSKGALLEFETSIEIEPKINYQDIQRLVDQGEFSEKMGYCGQQGFNFTQVAPSDFDKVNDLTTQV
;
A
#
# COMPACT_ATOMS: atom_id res chain seq x y z
N MET A 1 13.00 9.18 7.80
CA MET A 1 12.17 8.51 6.79
C MET A 1 11.74 7.18 7.35
N SER A 2 10.44 7.00 7.54
CA SER A 2 9.79 5.73 7.84
C SER A 2 9.37 5.04 6.56
N VAL A 3 9.15 3.72 6.63
CA VAL A 3 8.71 2.91 5.50
C VAL A 3 7.39 2.24 5.86
N PHE A 4 6.47 2.23 4.91
CA PHE A 4 5.15 1.63 5.06
C PHE A 4 4.91 0.59 3.97
N LEU A 5 4.00 -0.34 4.23
CA LEU A 5 3.48 -1.29 3.26
C LEU A 5 2.00 -1.00 3.05
N ILE A 6 1.62 -0.81 1.79
CA ILE A 6 0.24 -0.62 1.34
C ILE A 6 -0.19 -1.82 0.49
N GLN A 7 -1.43 -2.26 0.67
CA GLN A 7 -2.08 -3.23 -0.23
C GLN A 7 -3.24 -2.58 -0.99
N THR A 8 -3.30 -2.82 -2.30
CA THR A 8 -4.43 -2.47 -3.15
C THR A 8 -4.97 -3.66 -3.96
N ASN A 9 -6.12 -3.46 -4.61
CA ASN A 9 -6.78 -4.48 -5.43
C ASN A 9 -7.41 -3.85 -6.68
N GLY A 10 -7.60 -4.63 -7.73
CA GLY A 10 -8.22 -4.17 -8.98
C GLY A 10 -9.74 -4.36 -9.03
N ARG A 11 -10.43 -4.48 -7.88
CA ARG A 11 -11.90 -4.52 -7.91
C ARG A 11 -12.46 -3.18 -8.36
N GLU A 12 -13.57 -3.24 -9.08
CA GLU A 12 -14.31 -2.06 -9.48
C GLU A 12 -14.88 -1.31 -8.27
N ILE A 13 -14.87 0.01 -8.36
CA ILE A 13 -15.57 0.92 -7.46
C ILE A 13 -16.95 1.16 -8.08
N SER A 14 -17.88 0.25 -7.84
CA SER A 14 -19.27 0.30 -8.34
C SER A 14 -20.26 0.74 -7.25
N GLU A 15 -21.55 0.85 -7.58
CA GLU A 15 -22.62 1.13 -6.62
C GLU A 15 -22.74 0.11 -5.48
N ASP A 16 -22.25 -1.13 -5.71
CA ASP A 16 -22.20 -2.20 -4.71
C ASP A 16 -21.03 -2.03 -3.71
N ALA A 17 -20.07 -1.15 -4.01
CA ALA A 17 -19.03 -0.79 -3.07
C ALA A 17 -19.62 -0.02 -1.88
N LYS A 18 -18.90 -0.02 -0.77
CA LYS A 18 -19.31 0.76 0.40
C LYS A 18 -19.42 2.24 0.02
N PRO A 19 -20.53 2.94 0.31
CA PRO A 19 -20.77 4.31 -0.15
C PRO A 19 -19.66 5.30 0.20
N GLU A 20 -18.95 5.07 1.31
CA GLU A 20 -17.84 5.89 1.77
C GLU A 20 -16.63 5.83 0.82
N TYR A 21 -16.46 4.73 0.09
CA TYR A 21 -15.40 4.57 -0.91
C TYR A 21 -15.83 5.05 -2.30
N ILE A 22 -17.14 5.05 -2.62
CA ILE A 22 -17.65 5.59 -3.89
C ILE A 22 -17.54 7.11 -3.93
N ARG A 23 -17.96 7.79 -2.85
CA ARG A 23 -18.12 9.26 -2.80
C ARG A 23 -16.82 10.02 -3.09
N GLY A 24 -15.67 9.41 -2.84
CA GLY A 24 -14.37 10.03 -3.02
C GLY A 24 -13.63 9.57 -4.28
N ALA A 25 -13.96 8.39 -4.83
CA ALA A 25 -13.17 7.70 -5.85
C ALA A 25 -12.96 8.52 -7.13
N MET A 26 -11.76 8.44 -7.68
CA MET A 26 -11.37 9.13 -8.92
C MET A 26 -11.25 8.19 -10.11
N GLY A 27 -11.03 6.90 -9.86
CA GLY A 27 -10.89 5.88 -10.90
C GLY A 27 -11.97 4.79 -10.82
N PRO A 28 -12.10 3.97 -11.87
CA PRO A 28 -13.04 2.86 -11.90
C PRO A 28 -12.64 1.69 -10.98
N THR A 29 -11.37 1.57 -10.56
CA THR A 29 -10.89 0.50 -9.68
C THR A 29 -10.07 1.02 -8.50
N PHE A 30 -9.95 0.24 -7.43
CA PHE A 30 -9.17 0.65 -6.24
C PHE A 30 -7.67 0.79 -6.50
N VAL A 31 -7.11 0.14 -7.53
CA VAL A 31 -5.69 0.28 -7.89
C VAL A 31 -5.41 1.58 -8.64
N ASP A 32 -6.41 2.17 -9.29
CA ASP A 32 -6.27 3.46 -9.96
C ASP A 32 -5.98 4.59 -8.97
N GLU A 33 -6.47 4.46 -7.74
CA GLU A 33 -6.25 5.45 -6.67
C GLU A 33 -4.75 5.72 -6.45
N PRO A 34 -3.90 4.73 -6.08
CA PRO A 34 -2.48 4.96 -5.91
C PRO A 34 -1.72 5.13 -7.23
N LEU A 35 -2.08 4.38 -8.29
CA LEU A 35 -1.27 4.34 -9.53
C LEU A 35 -1.58 5.44 -10.55
N ARG A 36 -2.80 5.97 -10.57
CA ARG A 36 -3.23 7.00 -11.53
C ARG A 36 -3.60 8.31 -10.89
N HIS A 37 -4.05 8.27 -9.63
CA HIS A 37 -4.54 9.43 -8.90
C HIS A 37 -3.65 9.81 -7.72
N HIS A 38 -2.50 9.15 -7.57
CA HIS A 38 -1.47 9.45 -6.58
C HIS A 38 -2.02 9.57 -5.16
N ARG A 39 -2.95 8.68 -4.78
CA ARG A 39 -3.57 8.75 -3.46
C ARG A 39 -4.02 7.39 -2.92
N TYR A 40 -4.11 7.28 -1.61
CA TYR A 40 -4.60 6.07 -0.94
C TYR A 40 -5.52 6.44 0.21
N PHE A 41 -6.78 6.00 0.12
CA PHE A 41 -7.83 6.38 1.07
C PHE A 41 -8.38 5.17 1.84
N ASN A 42 -8.51 5.31 3.15
CA ASN A 42 -9.31 4.42 3.98
C ASN A 42 -10.38 5.21 4.73
N ALA A 43 -11.65 4.89 4.44
CA ALA A 43 -12.79 5.54 5.07
C ALA A 43 -12.86 5.30 6.60
N ASN A 44 -13.47 6.23 7.32
CA ASN A 44 -13.85 6.04 8.72
C ASN A 44 -15.04 5.05 8.80
N PRO A 45 -15.06 4.09 9.75
CA PRO A 45 -14.05 3.85 10.79
C PRO A 45 -12.95 2.84 10.41
N TYR A 46 -12.87 2.40 9.15
CA TYR A 46 -12.02 1.29 8.73
C TYR A 46 -10.52 1.52 8.93
N TRP A 47 -10.04 2.76 8.77
CA TRP A 47 -8.63 3.08 9.04
C TRP A 47 -8.23 2.89 10.52
N LYS A 48 -9.19 2.95 11.45
CA LYS A 48 -9.01 2.74 12.89
C LYS A 48 -9.22 1.29 13.34
N ARG A 49 -9.61 0.41 12.43
CA ARG A 49 -9.93 -0.99 12.77
C ARG A 49 -8.69 -1.67 13.33
N GLU A 50 -8.86 -2.51 14.34
CA GLU A 50 -7.76 -3.28 14.92
C GLU A 50 -7.16 -4.27 13.91
N GLY A 51 -5.92 -4.69 14.18
CA GLY A 51 -5.13 -5.61 13.36
C GLY A 51 -4.12 -4.92 12.45
N TYR A 52 -2.99 -5.59 12.24
CA TYR A 52 -1.88 -5.17 11.38
C TYR A 52 -1.23 -3.83 11.74
N ASP A 53 -1.38 -3.36 12.99
CA ASP A 53 -0.90 -2.05 13.47
C ASP A 53 -1.37 -0.86 12.60
N ARG A 54 -2.50 -1.04 11.92
CA ARG A 54 -3.02 -0.11 10.90
C ARG A 54 -3.22 1.29 11.45
N ARG A 55 -3.84 1.39 12.63
CA ARG A 55 -4.15 2.68 13.25
C ARG A 55 -2.88 3.47 13.53
N ASP A 56 -1.91 2.81 14.17
CA ASP A 56 -0.63 3.42 14.51
C ASP A 56 0.11 3.87 13.25
N ALA A 57 0.12 3.04 12.19
CA ALA A 57 0.72 3.41 10.92
C ALA A 57 0.08 4.67 10.30
N TRP A 58 -1.25 4.79 10.33
CA TRP A 58 -1.93 6.01 9.87
C TRP A 58 -1.59 7.23 10.74
N GLU A 59 -1.54 7.05 12.05
CA GLU A 59 -1.21 8.12 12.99
C GLU A 59 0.25 8.59 12.82
N THR A 60 1.19 7.69 12.47
CA THR A 60 2.63 8.00 12.37
C THR A 60 3.11 8.45 11.00
N ALA A 61 2.51 8.01 9.89
CA ALA A 61 2.95 8.37 8.54
C ALA A 61 2.98 9.89 8.34
N THR A 62 3.99 10.43 7.67
CA THR A 62 4.12 11.86 7.39
C THR A 62 4.74 12.13 6.02
N GLU A 63 4.67 13.38 5.57
CA GLU A 63 5.41 13.87 4.40
C GLU A 63 6.91 13.50 4.50
N GLY A 64 7.47 13.02 3.40
CA GLY A 64 8.86 12.58 3.30
C GLY A 64 9.11 11.13 3.75
N ASP A 65 8.06 10.40 4.13
CA ASP A 65 8.10 8.95 4.28
C ASP A 65 7.82 8.24 2.93
N THR A 66 7.97 6.92 2.91
CA THR A 66 7.78 6.12 1.69
C THR A 66 6.85 4.95 1.96
N ALA A 67 5.96 4.65 1.01
CA ALA A 67 5.17 3.43 1.00
C ALA A 67 5.59 2.47 -0.12
N LEU A 68 5.65 1.18 0.20
CA LEU A 68 5.81 0.07 -0.72
C LEU A 68 4.41 -0.42 -1.14
N LEU A 69 4.12 -0.48 -2.44
CA LEU A 69 2.82 -0.90 -2.94
C LEU A 69 2.80 -2.38 -3.33
N TYR A 70 1.97 -3.14 -2.62
CA TYR A 70 1.60 -4.51 -2.99
C TYR A 70 0.26 -4.53 -3.73
N CYS A 71 0.26 -5.11 -4.93
CA CYS A 71 -0.91 -5.34 -5.75
C CYS A 71 -1.41 -6.77 -5.53
N SER A 72 -2.66 -6.92 -5.08
CA SER A 72 -3.28 -8.24 -4.92
C SER A 72 -3.55 -8.94 -6.26
N SER A 73 -3.99 -10.20 -6.20
CA SER A 73 -4.22 -11.02 -7.38
C SER A 73 -5.29 -10.51 -8.35
N SER A 74 -6.10 -9.53 -7.94
CA SER A 74 -7.15 -8.96 -8.80
C SER A 74 -6.69 -7.71 -9.55
N VAL A 75 -5.39 -7.37 -9.52
CA VAL A 75 -4.81 -6.28 -10.31
C VAL A 75 -4.24 -6.89 -11.59
N ASP A 76 -4.80 -6.55 -12.75
CA ASP A 76 -4.48 -7.23 -14.01
C ASP A 76 -3.02 -6.99 -14.47
N ASP A 77 -2.52 -5.74 -14.38
CA ASP A 77 -1.18 -5.38 -14.86
C ASP A 77 -0.06 -5.85 -13.91
N HIS A 78 -0.37 -6.02 -12.62
CA HIS A 78 0.58 -6.33 -11.56
C HIS A 78 0.01 -7.33 -10.55
N PRO A 79 -0.36 -8.56 -10.95
CA PRO A 79 -1.04 -9.47 -10.03
C PRO A 79 -0.07 -10.04 -9.00
N THR A 80 -0.43 -9.93 -7.72
CA THR A 80 0.21 -10.68 -6.62
C THR A 80 1.70 -10.33 -6.41
N CYS A 81 2.04 -9.04 -6.47
CA CYS A 81 3.42 -8.59 -6.35
C CYS A 81 3.58 -7.22 -5.69
N LEU A 82 4.77 -6.95 -5.17
CA LEU A 82 5.25 -5.60 -4.91
C LEU A 82 5.64 -4.96 -6.23
N SER A 83 5.01 -3.83 -6.56
CA SER A 83 5.08 -3.25 -7.91
C SER A 83 5.67 -1.84 -7.96
N HIS A 84 5.47 -1.05 -6.89
CA HIS A 84 5.85 0.36 -6.87
C HIS A 84 6.37 0.83 -5.51
N ILE A 85 7.15 1.90 -5.56
CA ILE A 85 7.51 2.76 -4.44
C ILE A 85 6.70 4.05 -4.58
N LEU A 86 6.07 4.49 -3.49
CA LEU A 86 5.19 5.64 -3.43
C LEU A 86 5.72 6.63 -2.38
N PRO A 87 6.47 7.67 -2.78
CA PRO A 87 6.87 8.74 -1.85
C PRO A 87 5.63 9.46 -1.32
N ILE A 88 5.54 9.66 -0.01
CA ILE A 88 4.40 10.32 0.63
C ILE A 88 4.61 11.84 0.59
N GLU A 89 3.74 12.53 -0.13
CA GLU A 89 3.73 13.99 -0.22
C GLU A 89 2.90 14.61 0.90
N ASN A 90 1.77 14.00 1.26
CA ASN A 90 0.87 14.57 2.27
C ASN A 90 0.04 13.49 2.97
N LYS A 91 -0.46 13.82 4.17
CA LYS A 91 -1.41 13.01 4.94
C LYS A 91 -2.54 13.88 5.49
N GLN A 92 -3.78 13.43 5.28
CA GLN A 92 -4.97 14.01 5.90
C GLN A 92 -5.74 12.94 6.69
N ILE A 93 -6.13 13.28 7.92
CA ILE A 93 -7.07 12.50 8.72
C ILE A 93 -8.21 13.42 9.16
N ASP A 94 -9.43 13.09 8.76
CA ASP A 94 -10.62 13.88 9.06
C ASP A 94 -11.84 13.00 9.42
N SER A 95 -13.04 13.60 9.43
CA SER A 95 -14.28 12.89 9.73
C SER A 95 -14.69 11.86 8.67
N LYS A 96 -14.17 11.97 7.43
CA LYS A 96 -14.43 11.05 6.33
C LYS A 96 -13.50 9.85 6.36
N GLY A 97 -12.23 10.03 6.73
CA GLY A 97 -11.26 8.94 6.75
C GLY A 97 -9.82 9.40 6.88
N ALA A 98 -8.90 8.53 6.46
CA ALA A 98 -7.48 8.80 6.37
C ALA A 98 -7.03 8.68 4.91
N LEU A 99 -6.28 9.67 4.44
CA LEU A 99 -5.83 9.84 3.06
C LEU A 99 -4.32 10.07 3.06
N LEU A 100 -3.61 9.31 2.22
CA LEU A 100 -2.27 9.67 1.77
C LEU A 100 -2.36 10.23 0.36
N GLU A 101 -1.56 11.25 0.09
CA GLU A 101 -1.24 11.73 -1.26
C GLU A 101 0.24 11.42 -1.51
N PHE A 102 0.53 11.01 -2.73
CA PHE A 102 1.85 10.58 -3.15
C PHE A 102 2.43 11.52 -4.20
N GLU A 103 3.75 11.58 -4.26
CA GLU A 103 4.43 12.09 -5.45
C GLU A 103 4.24 11.14 -6.64
N THR A 104 4.99 11.38 -7.72
CA THR A 104 5.07 10.44 -8.85
C THR A 104 5.42 9.04 -8.35
N SER A 105 4.56 8.06 -8.66
CA SER A 105 4.81 6.66 -8.35
C SER A 105 6.03 6.15 -9.10
N ILE A 106 6.90 5.43 -8.42
CA ILE A 106 8.13 4.87 -8.99
C ILE A 106 7.92 3.37 -9.18
N GLU A 107 7.94 2.93 -10.43
CA GLU A 107 7.81 1.51 -10.77
C GLU A 107 9.14 0.78 -10.47
N ILE A 108 9.08 -0.45 -9.95
CA ILE A 108 10.28 -1.29 -9.70
C ILE A 108 10.34 -2.48 -10.66
N GLU A 109 11.54 -2.86 -11.11
CA GLU A 109 11.77 -4.03 -11.98
C GLU A 109 13.00 -4.83 -11.52
N PRO A 110 12.95 -6.17 -11.40
CA PRO A 110 11.76 -7.00 -11.55
C PRO A 110 10.74 -6.74 -10.42
N LYS A 111 9.45 -7.01 -10.66
CA LYS A 111 8.46 -7.05 -9.56
C LYS A 111 8.83 -8.15 -8.56
N ILE A 112 8.58 -7.91 -7.28
CA ILE A 112 8.81 -8.93 -6.24
C ILE A 112 7.49 -9.67 -5.99
N ASN A 113 7.38 -10.90 -6.47
CA ASN A 113 6.15 -11.67 -6.32
C ASN A 113 5.91 -12.11 -4.86
N TYR A 114 4.67 -12.48 -4.56
CA TYR A 114 4.27 -12.95 -3.22
C TYR A 114 5.13 -14.09 -2.67
N GLN A 115 5.48 -15.09 -3.49
CA GLN A 115 6.27 -16.23 -3.01
C GLN A 115 7.67 -15.81 -2.59
N ASP A 116 8.30 -14.88 -3.32
CA ASP A 116 9.58 -14.29 -2.95
C ASP A 116 9.48 -13.43 -1.70
N ILE A 117 8.41 -12.63 -1.55
CA ILE A 117 8.17 -11.88 -0.31
C ILE A 117 8.12 -12.83 0.89
N GLN A 118 7.29 -13.88 0.83
CA GLN A 118 7.17 -14.83 1.95
C GLN A 118 8.49 -15.55 2.23
N ARG A 119 9.20 -15.99 1.19
CA ARG A 119 10.52 -16.61 1.34
C ARG A 119 11.53 -15.67 2.01
N LEU A 120 11.55 -14.40 1.63
CA LEU A 120 12.46 -13.41 2.20
C LEU A 120 12.10 -13.08 3.66
N VAL A 121 10.82 -13.10 4.02
CA VAL A 121 10.36 -13.01 5.42
C VAL A 121 10.83 -14.23 6.22
N ASP A 122 10.64 -15.45 5.69
CA ASP A 122 11.08 -16.69 6.34
C ASP A 122 12.61 -16.74 6.55
N GLN A 123 13.36 -16.11 5.65
CA GLN A 123 14.82 -15.97 5.72
C GLN A 123 15.27 -14.84 6.66
N GLY A 124 14.35 -14.02 7.17
CA GLY A 124 14.66 -12.85 7.99
C GLY A 124 15.29 -11.69 7.20
N GLU A 125 15.21 -11.71 5.88
CA GLU A 125 15.70 -10.65 5.00
C GLU A 125 14.66 -9.54 4.77
N PHE A 126 13.38 -9.88 4.88
CA PHE A 126 12.30 -8.93 5.11
C PHE A 126 11.78 -9.05 6.55
N SER A 127 11.28 -7.94 7.09
CA SER A 127 10.61 -7.93 8.39
C SER A 127 9.32 -8.75 8.35
N GLU A 128 8.90 -9.27 9.52
CA GLU A 128 7.68 -10.08 9.66
C GLU A 128 6.43 -9.39 9.06
N LYS A 129 6.37 -8.06 9.14
CA LYS A 129 5.23 -7.26 8.65
C LYS A 129 5.13 -7.23 7.13
N MET A 130 6.21 -7.46 6.39
CA MET A 130 6.14 -7.68 4.94
C MET A 130 5.32 -8.93 4.60
N GLY A 131 5.21 -9.88 5.53
CA GLY A 131 4.36 -11.06 5.42
C GLY A 131 2.86 -10.78 5.44
N TYR A 132 2.43 -9.55 5.75
CA TYR A 132 1.02 -9.16 5.69
C TYR A 132 0.47 -8.99 4.26
N CYS A 133 1.36 -8.88 3.27
CA CYS A 133 0.99 -8.90 1.85
C CYS A 133 0.06 -10.10 1.54
N GLY A 134 -0.98 -9.86 0.76
CA GLY A 134 -1.94 -10.89 0.34
C GLY A 134 -2.94 -11.32 1.42
N GLN A 135 -2.78 -10.89 2.69
CA GLN A 135 -3.70 -11.27 3.75
C GLN A 135 -5.03 -10.54 3.64
N GLN A 136 -6.12 -11.26 3.92
CA GLN A 136 -7.46 -10.70 3.89
C GLN A 136 -7.61 -9.61 4.97
N GLY A 137 -8.08 -8.44 4.55
CA GLY A 137 -8.30 -7.31 5.44
C GLY A 137 -7.06 -6.47 5.76
N PHE A 138 -5.87 -6.88 5.31
CA PHE A 138 -4.68 -6.02 5.34
C PHE A 138 -4.81 -4.88 4.32
N ASN A 139 -4.33 -3.69 4.69
CA ASN A 139 -4.34 -2.51 3.81
C ASN A 139 -3.14 -1.58 4.04
N PHE A 140 -2.72 -1.34 5.29
CA PHE A 140 -1.63 -0.43 5.63
C PHE A 140 -0.95 -0.83 6.94
N THR A 141 0.38 -0.83 6.96
CA THR A 141 1.19 -0.98 8.18
C THR A 141 2.53 -0.28 8.01
N GLN A 142 3.21 0.02 9.11
CA GLN A 142 4.61 0.44 9.10
C GLN A 142 5.52 -0.78 9.08
N VAL A 143 6.52 -0.80 8.21
CA VAL A 143 7.52 -1.87 8.07
C VAL A 143 8.92 -1.36 8.43
N ALA A 144 9.93 -2.23 8.42
CA ALA A 144 11.29 -1.83 8.80
C ALA A 144 11.95 -1.01 7.68
N PRO A 145 12.81 -0.02 8.00
CA PRO A 145 13.58 0.68 6.97
C PRO A 145 14.42 -0.25 6.09
N SER A 146 14.93 -1.34 6.67
CA SER A 146 15.67 -2.37 5.93
C SER A 146 14.86 -3.07 4.85
N ASP A 147 13.52 -3.07 4.93
CA ASP A 147 12.67 -3.62 3.88
C ASP A 147 12.77 -2.77 2.60
N PHE A 148 12.87 -1.45 2.75
CA PHE A 148 13.07 -0.55 1.61
C PHE A 148 14.46 -0.73 1.01
N ASP A 149 15.51 -0.82 1.84
CA ASP A 149 16.88 -1.09 1.38
C ASP A 149 16.91 -2.41 0.60
N LYS A 150 16.25 -3.45 1.12
CA LYS A 150 16.17 -4.75 0.45
C LYS A 150 15.41 -4.71 -0.87
N VAL A 151 14.34 -3.93 -0.97
CA VAL A 151 13.64 -3.70 -2.26
C VAL A 151 14.57 -3.03 -3.27
N ASN A 152 15.34 -2.02 -2.85
CA ASN A 152 16.31 -1.36 -3.72
C ASN A 152 17.48 -2.28 -4.14
N ASP A 153 17.90 -3.21 -3.27
CA ASP A 153 18.94 -4.20 -3.61
C ASP A 153 18.46 -5.22 -4.66
N LEU A 154 17.17 -5.55 -4.64
CA LEU A 154 16.58 -6.57 -5.50
C LEU A 154 16.09 -6.03 -6.84
N THR A 155 15.94 -4.71 -6.98
CA THR A 155 15.21 -4.10 -8.09
C THR A 155 15.89 -2.83 -8.61
N THR A 156 15.50 -2.41 -9.81
CA THR A 156 15.81 -1.12 -10.40
C THR A 156 14.54 -0.30 -10.50
N GLN A 157 14.65 1.00 -10.21
CA GLN A 157 13.56 1.96 -10.38
C GLN A 157 13.47 2.39 -11.85
N VAL A 158 12.25 2.46 -12.38
CA VAL A 158 11.93 2.76 -13.80
C VAL A 158 11.20 4.08 -13.94
#